data_AF-A0A672G0D2-F1
#
_entry.id   AF-A0A672G0D2-F1
#
_cell.length_a   1.000
_cell.length_b   1.000
_cell.length_c   1.000
_cell.angle_alpha   90.00
_cell.angle_beta   90.00
_cell.angle_gamma   90.00
#
_symmetry.space_group_name_H-M   'P 1'
#
loop_
_entity.id
_entity.type
_entity.pdbx_description
1 polymer ?
#
loop_
_entity_poly.entity_id
_entity_poly.type
_entity_poly.pdbx_seq_one_letter_code
_entity_poly.pdbx_strand_id
1 'polypeptide(L)'
;MTDFQMVSSDFTADEKMEIESIKTYKEDLLDDIQRLKSQIDSVMAEILSFESTEENKTLEKSKRFLIGKKKFNMDPKKGINYLVENKLLDGGAQSIAEFLYKEEGLNKTAIGEFLGEREALHLQTLKAFVELHEFSDLNLVQALRQFLWSFRLPGEAQKIDRMMEAFATRYCDCNTPVFQSTDTWLHPVLCHHHAEHEPSQPQRERQTTLERFISMNRGINNGGDLPQ
;
A
#
# COMPACT_ATOMS: atom_id res chain seq x y z
N MET A 1 -84.19 25.79 16.40
CA MET A 1 -84.16 26.85 17.42
C MET A 1 -82.83 26.76 18.14
N THR A 2 -81.88 27.62 17.78
CA THR A 2 -80.99 28.39 18.67
C THR A 2 -80.11 29.24 17.77
N ASP A 3 -80.16 30.54 18.02
CA ASP A 3 -79.58 31.65 17.29
C ASP A 3 -78.11 31.46 16.91
N PHE A 4 -77.83 31.42 15.61
CA PHE A 4 -76.55 31.90 15.07
C PHE A 4 -76.71 33.40 14.82
N GLN A 5 -76.70 34.15 15.92
CA GLN A 5 -76.77 35.60 15.89
C GLN A 5 -75.54 36.10 15.12
N MET A 6 -75.81 36.78 14.00
CA MET A 6 -74.83 37.48 13.18
C MET A 6 -73.92 38.33 14.09
N VAL A 7 -72.66 37.93 14.22
CA VAL A 7 -71.61 38.84 14.68
C VAL A 7 -71.32 39.77 13.50
N SER A 8 -72.10 40.84 13.38
CA SER A 8 -71.81 41.96 12.47
C SER A 8 -71.20 43.11 13.27
N SER A 9 -69.90 43.32 13.03
CA SER A 9 -69.12 44.58 13.02
C SER A 9 -69.46 45.66 14.07
N ASP A 10 -68.53 46.09 14.92
CA ASP A 10 -67.43 46.94 14.47
C ASP A 10 -66.17 46.81 15.35
N PHE A 11 -65.13 46.18 14.81
CA PHE A 11 -63.77 46.42 15.29
C PHE A 11 -63.47 47.93 15.15
N THR A 12 -62.83 48.50 16.18
CA THR A 12 -62.32 49.88 16.11
C THR A 12 -61.32 50.02 14.96
N ALA A 13 -61.12 51.23 14.46
CA ALA A 13 -60.19 51.47 13.34
C ALA A 13 -58.78 50.92 13.66
N ASP A 14 -58.35 51.03 14.91
CA ASP A 14 -57.08 50.51 15.41
C ASP A 14 -57.04 48.97 15.39
N GLU A 15 -58.08 48.28 15.88
CA GLU A 15 -58.17 46.81 15.84
C GLU A 15 -58.22 46.26 14.41
N LYS A 16 -58.89 46.94 13.46
CA LYS A 16 -58.89 46.55 12.04
C LYS A 16 -57.49 46.66 11.44
N MET A 17 -56.79 47.75 11.77
CA MET A 17 -55.43 48.01 11.30
C MET A 17 -54.42 47.00 11.89
N GLU A 18 -54.60 46.60 13.16
CA GLU A 18 -53.78 45.59 13.82
C GLU A 18 -54.03 44.19 13.24
N ILE A 19 -55.29 43.80 13.01
CA ILE A 19 -55.64 42.53 12.33
C ILE A 19 -55.06 42.48 10.92
N GLU A 20 -55.09 43.59 10.19
CA GLU A 20 -54.51 43.70 8.86
C GLU A 20 -52.99 43.51 8.92
N SER A 21 -52.30 44.15 9.86
CA SER A 21 -50.86 43.97 10.07
C SER A 21 -50.47 42.53 10.43
N ILE A 22 -51.26 41.85 11.28
CA ILE A 22 -51.06 40.45 11.66
C ILE A 22 -51.28 39.53 10.46
N LYS A 23 -52.27 39.84 9.60
CA LYS A 23 -52.49 39.09 8.35
C LYS A 23 -51.31 39.21 7.40
N THR A 24 -50.80 40.43 7.19
CA THR A 24 -49.63 40.65 6.32
C THR A 24 -48.41 39.90 6.87
N TYR A 25 -48.15 40.03 8.18
CA TYR A 25 -47.05 39.33 8.83
C TYR A 25 -47.17 37.80 8.73
N LYS A 26 -48.39 37.26 8.82
CA LYS A 26 -48.65 35.83 8.63
C LYS A 26 -48.39 35.39 7.19
N GLU A 27 -48.76 36.20 6.19
CA GLU A 27 -48.46 35.91 4.78
C GLU A 27 -46.94 35.91 4.55
N ASP A 28 -46.21 36.90 5.06
CA ASP A 28 -44.76 36.97 4.97
C ASP A 28 -44.08 35.72 5.60
N LEU A 29 -44.54 35.30 6.78
CA LEU A 29 -44.05 34.08 7.45
C LEU A 29 -44.33 32.81 6.65
N LEU A 30 -45.48 32.72 5.98
CA LEU A 30 -45.81 31.58 5.14
C LEU A 30 -44.92 31.52 3.90
N ASP A 31 -44.64 32.68 3.29
CA ASP A 31 -43.71 32.80 2.16
C ASP A 31 -42.29 32.42 2.57
N ASP A 32 -41.82 32.85 3.74
CA ASP A 32 -40.52 32.47 4.28
C ASP A 32 -40.43 30.95 4.56
N ILE A 33 -41.49 30.35 5.10
CA ILE A 33 -41.55 28.90 5.31
C ILE A 33 -41.49 28.15 3.97
N GLN A 34 -42.21 28.61 2.95
CA GLN A 34 -42.17 28.02 1.62
C GLN A 34 -40.78 28.15 0.97
N ARG A 35 -40.13 29.30 1.17
CA ARG A 35 -38.77 29.55 0.69
C ARG A 35 -37.77 28.64 1.37
N LEU A 36 -37.81 28.52 2.71
CA LEU A 36 -36.94 27.62 3.47
C LEU A 36 -37.16 26.16 3.08
N LYS A 37 -38.41 25.75 2.88
CA LYS A 37 -38.73 24.40 2.40
C LYS A 37 -38.10 24.12 1.02
N SER A 38 -38.20 25.08 0.10
CA SER A 38 -37.62 24.96 -1.23
C SER A 38 -36.09 24.91 -1.19
N GLN A 39 -35.47 25.65 -0.27
CA GLN A 39 -34.02 25.59 -0.04
C GLN A 39 -33.59 24.23 0.52
N ILE A 40 -34.34 23.68 1.48
CA ILE A 40 -34.08 22.34 2.03
C ILE A 40 -34.18 21.29 0.93
N ASP A 41 -35.23 21.34 0.10
CA ASP A 41 -35.41 20.40 -1.01
C ASP A 41 -34.25 20.48 -2.02
N SER A 42 -33.76 21.69 -2.31
CA SER A 42 -32.59 21.90 -3.18
C SER A 42 -31.31 21.32 -2.59
N VAL A 43 -31.02 21.60 -1.31
CA VAL A 43 -29.82 21.09 -0.62
C VAL A 43 -29.86 19.57 -0.50
N MET A 44 -31.03 19.00 -0.21
CA MET A 44 -31.22 17.54 -0.17
C MET A 44 -30.95 16.89 -1.53
N ALA A 45 -31.40 17.50 -2.62
CA ALA A 45 -31.12 17.01 -3.97
C ALA A 45 -29.62 17.07 -4.31
N GLU A 46 -28.91 18.13 -3.90
CA GLU A 46 -27.47 18.26 -4.08
C GLU A 46 -26.70 17.18 -3.30
N ILE A 47 -27.07 16.93 -2.04
CA ILE A 47 -26.45 15.89 -1.20
C ILE A 47 -26.59 14.50 -1.85
N LEU A 48 -27.79 14.14 -2.29
CA LEU A 48 -28.03 12.85 -2.97
C LEU A 48 -27.25 12.72 -4.29
N SER A 49 -27.12 13.82 -5.03
CA SER A 49 -26.31 13.85 -6.26
C SER A 49 -24.81 13.68 -5.98
N PHE A 50 -24.34 14.24 -4.86
CA PHE A 50 -22.95 14.15 -4.43
C PHE A 50 -22.60 12.74 -3.94
N GLU A 51 -23.46 12.13 -3.11
CA GLU A 51 -23.28 10.76 -2.61
C GLU A 51 -23.21 9.74 -3.77
N SER A 52 -24.16 9.83 -4.71
CA SER A 52 -24.19 8.93 -5.88
C SER A 52 -22.99 9.11 -6.82
N THR A 53 -22.42 10.31 -6.91
CA THR A 53 -21.21 10.54 -7.72
C THR A 53 -19.95 10.05 -7.01
N GLU A 54 -19.85 10.17 -5.69
CA GLU A 54 -18.72 9.65 -4.91
C GLU A 54 -18.70 8.11 -4.85
N GLU A 55 -19.86 7.46 -4.68
CA GLU A 55 -19.96 6.00 -4.74
C GLU A 55 -19.53 5.45 -6.12
N ASN A 56 -20.00 6.08 -7.20
CA ASN A 56 -19.61 5.69 -8.56
C ASN A 56 -18.11 5.90 -8.82
N LYS A 57 -17.53 7.02 -8.35
CA LYS A 57 -16.08 7.25 -8.48
C LYS A 57 -15.27 6.21 -7.71
N THR A 58 -15.70 5.84 -6.51
CA THR A 58 -15.02 4.85 -5.67
C THR A 58 -15.06 3.47 -6.32
N LEU A 59 -16.23 3.06 -6.84
CA LEU A 59 -16.39 1.81 -7.55
C LEU A 59 -15.55 1.75 -8.83
N GLU A 60 -15.53 2.83 -9.61
CA GLU A 60 -14.72 2.92 -10.83
C GLU A 60 -13.22 2.95 -10.53
N LYS A 61 -12.79 3.55 -9.41
CA LYS A 61 -11.39 3.51 -8.97
C LYS A 61 -10.99 2.08 -8.59
N SER A 62 -11.84 1.38 -7.83
CA SER A 62 -11.63 -0.03 -7.46
C SER A 62 -11.54 -0.95 -8.68
N LYS A 63 -12.44 -0.78 -9.68
CA LYS A 63 -12.37 -1.53 -10.94
C LYS A 63 -11.08 -1.29 -11.70
N ARG A 64 -10.64 -0.02 -11.84
CA ARG A 64 -9.37 0.32 -12.50
C ARG A 64 -8.17 -0.28 -11.76
N PHE A 65 -8.20 -0.31 -10.44
CA PHE A 65 -7.16 -0.96 -9.65
C PHE A 65 -7.06 -2.47 -9.92
N LEU A 66 -8.20 -3.18 -9.97
CA LEU A 66 -8.24 -4.60 -10.34
C LEU A 66 -7.73 -4.85 -11.75
N ILE A 67 -8.04 -3.97 -12.71
CA ILE A 67 -7.50 -4.04 -14.08
C ILE A 67 -5.98 -3.86 -14.05
N GLY A 68 -5.47 -2.92 -13.25
CA GLY A 68 -4.03 -2.71 -13.05
C GLY A 68 -3.32 -3.95 -12.51
N LYS A 69 -3.91 -4.64 -11.51
CA LYS A 69 -3.38 -5.91 -10.98
C LYS A 69 -3.36 -7.01 -12.03
N LYS A 70 -4.42 -7.13 -12.85
CA LYS A 70 -4.44 -8.07 -13.98
C LYS A 70 -3.36 -7.76 -15.01
N LYS A 71 -3.16 -6.48 -15.33
CA LYS A 71 -2.07 -6.03 -16.22
C LYS A 71 -0.71 -6.35 -15.64
N PHE A 72 -0.49 -6.11 -14.35
CA PHE A 72 0.75 -6.48 -13.65
C PHE A 72 1.04 -7.97 -13.74
N ASN A 73 0.01 -8.81 -13.56
CA ASN A 73 0.15 -10.26 -13.66
C ASN A 73 0.51 -10.76 -15.07
N MET A 74 0.23 -9.96 -16.11
CA MET A 74 0.62 -10.26 -17.50
C MET A 74 1.97 -9.66 -17.86
N ASP A 75 2.23 -8.43 -17.45
CA ASP A 75 3.43 -7.66 -17.73
C ASP A 75 3.65 -6.69 -16.54
N PRO A 76 4.62 -7.00 -15.65
CA PRO A 76 4.82 -6.23 -14.42
C PRO A 76 5.08 -4.74 -14.70
N LYS A 77 5.93 -4.44 -15.69
CA LYS A 77 6.32 -3.07 -16.03
C LYS A 77 5.12 -2.27 -16.55
N LYS A 78 4.32 -2.84 -17.45
CA LYS A 78 3.09 -2.18 -17.95
C LYS A 78 2.01 -2.06 -16.87
N GLY A 79 1.91 -3.03 -15.97
CA GLY A 79 0.99 -2.98 -14.84
C GLY A 79 1.28 -1.81 -13.91
N ILE A 80 2.53 -1.64 -13.50
CA ILE A 80 2.96 -0.51 -12.67
C ILE A 80 2.74 0.81 -13.41
N ASN A 81 3.16 0.93 -14.68
CA ASN A 81 2.94 2.15 -15.47
C ASN A 81 1.45 2.52 -15.54
N TYR A 82 0.57 1.54 -15.79
CA TYR A 82 -0.87 1.78 -15.81
C TYR A 82 -1.39 2.29 -14.46
N LEU A 83 -0.94 1.71 -13.34
CA LEU A 83 -1.34 2.14 -12.01
C LEU A 83 -0.86 3.57 -11.70
N VAL A 84 0.36 3.92 -12.12
CA VAL A 84 0.94 5.26 -11.96
C VAL A 84 0.23 6.30 -12.82
N GLU A 85 0.02 6.01 -14.11
CA GLU A 85 -0.70 6.89 -15.04
C GLU A 85 -2.13 7.18 -14.60
N ASN A 86 -2.80 6.19 -14.00
CA ASN A 86 -4.16 6.33 -13.49
C ASN A 86 -4.23 6.93 -12.07
N LYS A 87 -3.11 7.37 -11.49
CA LYS A 87 -3.00 7.91 -10.12
C LYS A 87 -3.55 6.95 -9.06
N LEU A 88 -3.39 5.65 -9.31
CA LEU A 88 -3.78 4.57 -8.40
C LEU A 88 -2.61 4.13 -7.52
N LEU A 89 -1.39 4.38 -7.97
CA LEU A 89 -0.14 4.09 -7.27
C LEU A 89 0.84 5.23 -7.54
N ASP A 90 1.63 5.61 -6.54
CA ASP A 90 2.72 6.57 -6.77
C ASP A 90 3.89 5.86 -7.46
N GLY A 91 4.56 6.56 -8.39
CA GLY A 91 5.73 6.02 -9.10
C GLY A 91 7.01 5.91 -8.26
N GLY A 92 6.92 6.09 -6.95
CA GLY A 92 8.04 5.98 -6.02
C GLY A 92 8.38 4.51 -5.72
N ALA A 93 9.67 4.22 -5.56
CA ALA A 93 10.14 2.85 -5.25
C ALA A 93 9.50 2.28 -3.96
N GLN A 94 9.31 3.12 -2.94
CA GLN A 94 8.66 2.75 -1.68
C GLN A 94 7.19 2.38 -1.89
N SER A 95 6.43 3.22 -2.59
CA SER A 95 5.01 2.96 -2.86
C SER A 95 4.81 1.70 -3.69
N ILE A 96 5.67 1.47 -4.69
CA ILE A 96 5.66 0.24 -5.48
C ILE A 96 6.01 -0.97 -4.60
N ALA A 97 7.02 -0.87 -3.73
CA ALA A 97 7.39 -1.96 -2.82
C ALA A 97 6.25 -2.32 -1.86
N GLU A 98 5.57 -1.32 -1.29
CA GLU A 98 4.40 -1.52 -0.45
C GLU A 98 3.26 -2.19 -1.20
N PHE A 99 2.99 -1.77 -2.44
CA PHE A 99 2.02 -2.41 -3.31
C PHE A 99 2.36 -3.89 -3.54
N LEU A 100 3.62 -4.21 -3.87
CA LEU A 100 4.04 -5.59 -4.09
C LEU A 100 3.97 -6.46 -2.82
N TYR A 101 4.17 -5.86 -1.65
CA TYR A 101 4.17 -6.57 -0.36
C TYR A 101 2.76 -6.76 0.22
N LYS A 102 1.91 -5.73 0.16
CA LYS A 102 0.58 -5.72 0.81
C LYS A 102 -0.54 -6.25 -0.08
N GLU A 103 -0.44 -6.14 -1.40
CA GLU A 103 -1.56 -6.45 -2.29
C GLU A 103 -1.72 -7.95 -2.59
N GLU A 104 -2.89 -8.48 -2.24
CA GLU A 104 -3.24 -9.87 -2.51
C GLU A 104 -3.65 -10.09 -3.98
N GLY A 105 -3.38 -11.26 -4.56
CA GLY A 105 -3.77 -11.57 -5.95
C GLY A 105 -2.81 -11.05 -7.03
N LEU A 106 -1.66 -10.53 -6.62
CA LEU A 106 -0.50 -10.38 -7.51
C LEU A 106 0.17 -11.73 -7.73
N ASN A 107 0.62 -11.97 -8.97
CA ASN A 107 1.32 -13.18 -9.31
C ASN A 107 2.74 -13.14 -8.73
N LYS A 108 3.05 -14.06 -7.82
CA LYS A 108 4.36 -14.16 -7.15
C LYS A 108 5.54 -14.29 -8.13
N THR A 109 5.32 -14.90 -9.30
CA THR A 109 6.34 -14.97 -10.36
C THR A 109 6.58 -13.62 -11.00
N ALA A 110 5.51 -12.86 -11.27
CA ALA A 110 5.59 -11.50 -11.82
C ALA A 110 6.29 -10.53 -10.85
N ILE A 111 6.04 -10.68 -9.54
CA ILE A 111 6.74 -9.93 -8.49
C ILE A 111 8.24 -10.21 -8.54
N GLY A 112 8.62 -11.49 -8.58
CA GLY A 112 10.03 -11.89 -8.63
C GLY A 112 10.74 -11.42 -9.90
N GLU A 113 10.06 -11.48 -11.04
CA GLU A 113 10.58 -10.97 -12.30
C GLU A 113 10.83 -9.46 -12.25
N PHE A 114 9.88 -8.68 -11.73
CA PHE A 114 10.01 -7.23 -11.57
C PHE A 114 11.15 -6.85 -10.63
N LEU A 115 11.18 -7.43 -9.43
CA LEU A 115 12.22 -7.13 -8.44
C LEU A 115 13.63 -7.57 -8.90
N GLY A 116 13.70 -8.54 -9.80
CA GLY A 116 14.95 -9.03 -10.37
C GLY A 116 15.51 -8.16 -11.49
N GLU A 117 14.86 -7.09 -11.92
CA GLU A 117 15.37 -6.24 -13.00
C GLU A 117 16.56 -5.36 -12.58
N ARG A 118 17.42 -5.00 -13.54
CA ARG A 118 18.69 -4.25 -13.28
C ARG A 118 18.55 -2.74 -13.25
N GLU A 119 17.37 -2.22 -13.53
CA GLU A 119 17.12 -0.78 -13.61
C GLU A 119 17.09 -0.17 -12.20
N ALA A 120 17.51 1.09 -12.08
CA ALA A 120 17.64 1.77 -10.79
C ALA A 120 16.34 1.77 -9.95
N LEU A 121 15.18 1.98 -10.60
CA LEU A 121 13.88 1.95 -9.94
C LEU A 121 13.60 0.56 -9.31
N HIS A 122 13.89 -0.51 -10.04
CA HIS A 122 13.62 -1.88 -9.59
C HIS A 122 14.57 -2.28 -8.45
N LEU A 123 15.84 -1.86 -8.52
CA LEU A 123 16.82 -2.05 -7.43
C LEU A 123 16.42 -1.29 -6.16
N GLN A 124 15.96 -0.05 -6.28
CA GLN A 124 15.43 0.72 -5.14
C GLN A 124 14.16 0.08 -4.59
N THR A 125 13.28 -0.42 -5.46
CA THR A 125 12.06 -1.12 -5.05
C THR A 125 12.40 -2.42 -4.32
N LEU A 126 13.40 -3.17 -4.76
CA LEU A 126 13.88 -4.37 -4.08
C LEU A 126 14.38 -4.04 -2.67
N LYS A 127 15.19 -2.98 -2.51
CA LYS A 127 15.66 -2.54 -1.18
C LYS A 127 14.49 -2.19 -0.27
N ALA A 128 13.56 -1.34 -0.73
CA ALA A 128 12.36 -1.00 0.03
C ALA A 128 11.48 -2.22 0.34
N PHE A 129 11.36 -3.16 -0.59
CA PHE A 129 10.58 -4.40 -0.41
C PHE A 129 11.19 -5.31 0.67
N VAL A 130 12.51 -5.42 0.70
CA VAL A 130 13.23 -6.18 1.72
C VAL A 130 13.16 -5.46 3.07
N GLU A 131 13.19 -4.12 3.10
CA GLU A 131 13.01 -3.31 4.32
C GLU A 131 11.66 -3.52 5.00
N LEU A 132 10.61 -3.79 4.23
CA LEU A 132 9.26 -4.11 4.73
C LEU A 132 9.18 -5.47 5.44
N HIS A 133 10.19 -6.34 5.27
CA HIS A 133 10.26 -7.60 6.01
C HIS A 133 10.93 -7.37 7.37
N GLU A 134 10.25 -7.82 8.43
CA GLU A 134 10.80 -7.83 9.78
C GLU A 134 11.54 -9.15 10.03
N PHE A 135 12.87 -9.09 10.08
CA PHE A 135 13.73 -10.26 10.32
C PHE A 135 14.28 -10.33 11.75
N SER A 136 13.82 -9.46 12.65
CA SER A 136 14.23 -9.44 14.05
C SER A 136 13.84 -10.75 14.75
N ASP A 137 14.75 -11.29 15.57
CA ASP A 137 14.56 -12.52 16.36
C ASP A 137 14.28 -13.80 15.53
N LEU A 138 14.44 -13.75 14.21
CA LEU A 138 14.32 -14.90 13.32
C LEU A 138 15.70 -15.47 12.98
N ASN A 139 15.80 -16.80 12.98
CA ASN A 139 17.00 -17.44 12.44
C ASN A 139 17.05 -17.30 10.91
N LEU A 140 18.25 -17.49 10.34
CA LEU A 140 18.49 -17.30 8.90
C LEU A 140 17.51 -18.09 8.03
N VAL A 141 17.19 -19.34 8.41
CA VAL A 141 16.27 -20.21 7.67
C VAL A 141 14.83 -19.70 7.76
N GLN A 142 14.40 -19.19 8.93
CA GLN A 142 13.09 -18.59 9.13
C GLN A 142 12.93 -17.30 8.33
N ALA A 143 13.91 -16.40 8.41
CA ALA A 143 13.92 -15.16 7.64
C ALA A 143 13.91 -15.44 6.13
N LEU A 144 14.72 -16.39 5.66
CA LEU A 144 14.76 -16.79 4.26
C LEU A 144 13.42 -17.40 3.81
N ARG A 145 12.79 -18.22 4.65
CA ARG A 145 11.47 -18.79 4.35
C ARG A 145 10.40 -17.71 4.23
N GLN A 146 10.42 -16.70 5.09
CA GLN A 146 9.48 -15.58 4.99
C GLN A 146 9.72 -14.76 3.72
N PHE A 147 10.98 -14.44 3.43
CA PHE A 147 11.34 -13.69 2.23
C PHE A 147 10.90 -14.41 0.93
N LEU A 148 11.17 -15.71 0.84
CA LEU A 148 10.78 -16.56 -0.30
C LEU A 148 9.28 -16.89 -0.32
N TRP A 149 8.53 -16.57 0.73
CA TRP A 149 7.08 -16.72 0.73
C TRP A 149 6.39 -15.60 -0.07
N SER A 150 7.00 -14.42 -0.09
CA SER A 150 6.42 -13.21 -0.68
C SER A 150 6.47 -13.19 -2.21
N PHE A 151 7.43 -13.87 -2.83
CA PHE A 151 7.58 -13.93 -4.29
C PHE A 151 8.22 -15.25 -4.73
N ARG A 152 8.24 -15.53 -6.04
CA ARG A 152 8.99 -16.67 -6.58
C ARG A 152 10.32 -16.21 -7.16
N LEU A 153 11.39 -16.94 -6.82
CA LEU A 153 12.71 -16.65 -7.37
C LEU A 153 12.70 -16.76 -8.90
N PRO A 154 13.26 -15.76 -9.60
CA PRO A 154 13.53 -15.84 -11.03
C PRO A 154 14.52 -16.97 -11.33
N GLY A 155 14.49 -17.50 -12.56
CA GLY A 155 15.38 -18.60 -12.96
C GLY A 155 16.80 -18.15 -13.29
N GLU A 156 17.01 -16.86 -13.56
CA GLU A 156 18.30 -16.30 -13.92
C GLU A 156 19.18 -16.08 -12.68
N ALA A 157 20.36 -16.71 -12.65
CA ALA A 157 21.30 -16.65 -11.52
C ALA A 157 21.64 -15.22 -11.08
N GLN A 158 21.85 -14.30 -12.02
CA GLN A 158 22.14 -12.88 -11.73
C GLN A 158 20.98 -12.13 -11.04
N LYS A 159 19.74 -12.58 -11.23
CA LYS A 159 18.58 -12.00 -10.54
C LYS A 159 18.47 -12.55 -9.13
N ILE A 160 18.71 -13.85 -8.95
CA ILE A 160 18.77 -14.51 -7.65
C ILE A 160 19.85 -13.87 -6.78
N ASP A 161 21.07 -13.72 -7.31
CA ASP A 161 22.21 -13.17 -6.58
C ASP A 161 21.90 -11.79 -5.97
N ARG A 162 21.35 -10.86 -6.77
CA ARG A 162 20.94 -9.53 -6.31
C ARG A 162 19.84 -9.55 -5.24
N MET A 163 18.89 -10.47 -5.35
CA MET A 163 17.84 -10.65 -4.33
C MET A 163 18.41 -11.19 -3.03
N MET A 164 19.35 -12.13 -3.13
CA MET A 164 20.03 -12.72 -1.98
C MET A 164 20.96 -11.72 -1.29
N GLU A 165 21.66 -10.87 -2.05
CA GLU A 165 22.50 -9.79 -1.52
C GLU A 165 21.66 -8.77 -0.73
N ALA A 166 20.53 -8.35 -1.29
CA ALA A 166 19.61 -7.42 -0.61
C ALA A 166 19.04 -8.04 0.68
N PHE A 167 18.64 -9.32 0.64
CA PHE A 167 18.21 -10.07 1.81
C PHE A 167 19.30 -10.16 2.88
N ALA A 168 20.53 -10.53 2.50
CA ALA A 168 21.65 -10.68 3.42
C ALA A 168 21.98 -9.37 4.12
N THR A 169 21.99 -8.26 3.37
CA THR A 169 22.21 -6.91 3.90
C THR A 169 21.18 -6.59 4.99
N ARG A 170 19.89 -6.74 4.67
CA ARG A 170 18.81 -6.47 5.63
C ARG A 170 18.85 -7.39 6.85
N TYR A 171 19.12 -8.67 6.65
CA TYR A 171 19.19 -9.62 7.75
C TYR A 171 20.29 -9.25 8.76
N CYS A 172 21.44 -8.77 8.27
CA CYS A 172 22.53 -8.27 9.12
C CYS A 172 22.13 -6.97 9.86
N ASP A 173 21.42 -6.06 9.19
CA ASP A 173 20.93 -4.81 9.78
C ASP A 173 19.87 -5.05 10.88
N CYS A 174 19.01 -6.05 10.72
CA CYS A 174 17.98 -6.38 11.72
C CYS A 174 18.54 -7.15 12.92
N ASN A 175 19.60 -7.94 12.74
CA ASN A 175 20.17 -8.82 13.77
C ASN A 175 21.48 -8.28 14.37
N THR A 176 21.72 -6.96 14.27
CA THR A 176 22.90 -6.30 14.83
C THR A 176 23.08 -6.45 16.36
N PRO A 177 22.06 -6.66 17.22
CA PRO A 177 22.29 -6.85 18.66
C PRO A 177 22.86 -8.23 19.04
N VAL A 178 22.83 -9.23 18.14
CA VAL A 178 23.39 -10.57 18.42
C VAL A 178 24.93 -10.58 18.33
N PHE A 179 25.55 -9.50 17.84
CA PHE A 179 27.00 -9.32 17.76
C PHE A 179 27.52 -8.12 18.58
N GLN A 180 26.77 -7.66 19.59
CA GLN A 180 27.22 -6.59 20.50
C GLN A 180 28.12 -7.08 21.64
N SER A 181 28.43 -8.38 21.70
CA SER A 181 29.44 -8.90 22.62
C SER A 181 30.69 -9.26 21.83
N THR A 182 31.62 -8.30 21.77
CA THR A 182 33.04 -8.41 21.38
C THR A 182 33.39 -7.96 19.95
N ASP A 183 33.95 -6.75 19.89
CA ASP A 183 34.89 -6.21 18.90
C ASP A 183 34.47 -6.09 17.42
N THR A 184 34.00 -4.86 17.15
CA THR A 184 33.42 -4.30 15.93
C THR A 184 34.45 -4.05 14.81
N TRP A 185 34.99 -5.08 14.15
CA TRP A 185 35.85 -4.87 12.95
C TRP A 185 35.53 -5.75 11.73
N LEU A 186 34.61 -6.72 11.85
CA LEU A 186 34.34 -7.72 10.78
C LEU A 186 33.29 -7.30 9.74
N HIS A 187 32.53 -6.23 9.99
CA HIS A 187 31.35 -5.88 9.18
C HIS A 187 31.65 -5.42 7.73
N PRO A 188 32.74 -4.66 7.44
CA PRO A 188 33.01 -4.25 6.06
C PRO A 188 33.60 -5.36 5.17
N VAL A 189 34.23 -6.38 5.75
CA VAL A 189 35.03 -7.37 5.01
C VAL A 189 34.13 -8.43 4.34
N LEU A 190 33.03 -8.83 4.99
CA LEU A 190 32.10 -9.80 4.41
C LEU A 190 31.28 -9.22 3.24
N CYS A 191 30.98 -7.92 3.27
CA CYS A 191 30.27 -7.22 2.19
C CYS A 191 31.15 -6.91 0.97
N HIS A 192 32.48 -6.86 1.10
CA HIS A 192 33.37 -6.52 -0.02
C HIS A 192 33.78 -7.72 -0.87
N HIS A 193 33.79 -8.95 -0.31
CA HIS A 193 34.27 -10.13 -1.03
C HIS A 193 33.29 -10.74 -2.06
N HIS A 194 32.02 -10.32 -2.09
CA HIS A 194 31.08 -10.76 -3.14
C HIS A 194 31.17 -9.94 -4.44
N ALA A 195 31.94 -8.85 -4.48
CA ALA A 195 31.97 -7.96 -5.64
C ALA A 195 33.00 -8.32 -6.73
N GLU A 196 33.95 -9.25 -6.49
CA GLU A 196 35.12 -9.38 -7.39
C GLU A 196 35.46 -10.79 -7.93
N HIS A 197 34.59 -11.81 -7.81
CA HIS A 197 34.92 -13.13 -8.39
C HIS A 197 33.82 -13.78 -9.22
N GLU A 198 33.79 -13.44 -10.51
CA GLU A 198 33.65 -14.44 -11.58
C GLU A 198 35.05 -14.66 -12.19
N PRO A 199 35.47 -15.91 -12.46
CA PRO A 199 34.94 -16.57 -13.66
C PRO A 199 34.69 -18.09 -13.54
N SER A 200 33.60 -18.52 -14.17
CA SER A 200 33.43 -19.79 -14.92
C SER A 200 33.75 -21.14 -14.23
N GLN A 201 32.75 -22.03 -14.10
CA GLN A 201 32.70 -23.41 -14.67
C GLN A 201 31.55 -24.30 -14.12
N PRO A 202 31.17 -25.40 -14.82
CA PRO A 202 29.81 -25.93 -14.87
C PRO A 202 29.49 -27.07 -13.88
N GLN A 203 28.19 -27.26 -13.65
CA GLN A 203 27.44 -28.46 -13.20
C GLN A 203 28.14 -29.46 -12.26
N ARG A 204 27.58 -29.64 -11.05
CA ARG A 204 27.18 -30.98 -10.57
C ARG A 204 26.30 -30.91 -9.32
N GLU A 205 25.11 -31.50 -9.42
CA GLU A 205 24.29 -31.93 -8.30
C GLU A 205 25.13 -32.86 -7.40
N ARG A 206 25.48 -32.41 -6.19
CA ARG A 206 25.91 -33.27 -5.10
C ARG A 206 25.35 -32.74 -3.81
N GLN A 207 24.41 -33.48 -3.23
CA GLN A 207 23.96 -33.30 -1.85
C GLN A 207 25.17 -33.14 -0.94
N THR A 208 25.24 -31.98 -0.28
CA THR A 208 26.30 -31.63 0.66
C THR A 208 25.90 -32.14 2.05
N THR A 209 26.57 -33.19 2.52
CA THR A 209 26.47 -33.64 3.91
C THR A 209 27.00 -32.54 4.84
N LEU A 210 26.42 -32.41 6.05
CA LEU A 210 26.80 -31.40 7.05
C LEU A 210 28.31 -31.37 7.31
N GLU A 211 28.96 -32.54 7.38
CA GLU A 211 30.41 -32.66 7.55
C GLU A 211 31.21 -32.04 6.39
N ARG A 212 30.70 -32.14 5.16
CA ARG A 212 31.33 -31.54 3.99
C ARG A 212 31.14 -30.03 3.98
N PHE A 213 29.99 -29.54 4.44
CA PHE A 213 29.74 -28.10 4.62
C PHE A 213 30.68 -27.51 5.69
N ILE A 214 30.87 -28.21 6.82
CA ILE A 214 31.85 -27.84 7.84
C ILE A 214 33.26 -27.86 7.25
N SER A 215 33.64 -28.91 6.50
CA SER A 215 34.97 -29.00 5.88
C SER A 215 35.24 -27.94 4.81
N MET A 216 34.22 -27.54 4.04
CA MET A 216 34.34 -26.50 3.00
C MET A 216 34.40 -25.10 3.60
N ASN A 217 33.93 -24.92 4.84
CA ASN A 217 33.99 -23.65 5.55
C ASN A 217 35.06 -23.61 6.66
N ARG A 218 35.91 -24.63 6.75
CA ARG A 218 37.09 -24.63 7.63
C ARG A 218 38.10 -23.58 7.18
N GLY A 219 38.57 -22.78 8.12
CA GLY A 219 39.57 -21.73 7.86
C GLY A 219 39.04 -20.43 7.24
N ILE A 220 37.73 -20.31 6.98
CA ILE A 220 37.13 -19.07 6.46
C ILE A 220 37.19 -17.93 7.49
N ASN A 221 37.43 -18.24 8.77
CA ASN A 221 37.73 -17.27 9.81
C ASN A 221 39.24 -17.07 10.00
N ASN A 222 39.96 -16.54 9.00
CA ASN A 222 41.40 -16.26 9.04
C ASN A 222 42.25 -17.42 9.62
N GLY A 223 41.98 -18.66 9.18
CA GLY A 223 42.67 -19.86 9.65
C GLY A 223 42.02 -20.56 10.86
N GLY A 224 40.91 -20.05 11.38
CA GLY A 224 40.05 -20.72 12.36
C GLY A 224 38.73 -21.24 11.79
N ASP A 225 38.07 -22.12 12.54
CA ASP A 225 36.77 -22.72 12.20
C ASP A 225 35.61 -21.95 12.87
N LEU A 226 34.43 -21.96 12.23
CA LEU A 226 33.17 -21.44 12.81
C LEU A 226 32.69 -22.33 13.98
N PRO A 227 32.05 -21.77 15.03
CA PRO A 227 31.51 -22.55 16.14
C PRO A 227 30.37 -23.49 15.70
N GLN A 228 30.34 -24.70 16.28
CA GLN A 228 29.42 -25.80 15.96
C GLN A 228 27.99 -25.57 16.44
#